data_AF-A0A5C7JR52-F1
#
_entry.id   AF-A0A5C7JR52-F1
#
_cell.length_a   1.000
_cell.length_b   1.000
_cell.length_c   1.000
_cell.angle_alpha   90.00
_cell.angle_beta   90.00
_cell.angle_gamma   90.00
#
_symmetry.space_group_name_H-M   'P 1'
#
loop_
_entity.id
_entity.type
_entity.pdbx_description
1 polymer ?
#
loop_
_entity_poly.entity_id
_entity_poly.type
_entity_poly.pdbx_seq_one_letter_code
_entity_poly.pdbx_strand_id
1 'polypeptide(L)'
;MIKSKRVGNTVICVIGDKLYQKNFNSNEELIDVYEKLMNVSESNEEELNSIKKIFAPELTQQEEELENKKKQLEKEIENQKSLIDWLKEIEQNGDEHFELEGTKLYMKGIKITVPEFLATEFVRRRENKEDFQSLINFWRLLALNNDPRCRENLFTFLSKHDLTITNTGYFVAYRNVDIFEEGNKELNDFVAEQWLKIKTWKKKPSNYVVCKNEGGYKVYLEHQVTTDLFTQVVGNLEDLYSNKSEGGTIYTDHHTGTFRIKIGEMVSMPKEDCNASQNETCSRGLHVANSSWLSQNYFGQQGIVCLVNPMHVVSVPYSEAGKLRCHKYLPIGLANYDENGKIIPIETKTFEYDFCENTEAEIQEMLNTSTLEQLKEHEIIPKELDLESLKNIHTKTKITLEDMNRIISNKVIKVNA
;
A
#
# COMPACT_ATOMS: atom_id res chain seq x y z
N MET A 1 14.07 -46.31 9.62
CA MET A 1 14.95 -45.85 8.54
C MET A 1 14.24 -46.11 7.24
N ILE A 2 14.12 -45.09 6.39
CA ILE A 2 13.38 -45.15 5.14
C ILE A 2 14.05 -46.16 4.21
N LYS A 3 13.29 -47.10 3.65
CA LYS A 3 13.82 -48.04 2.65
C LYS A 3 14.07 -47.29 1.35
N SER A 4 15.33 -47.09 0.97
CA SER A 4 15.73 -46.45 -0.28
C SER A 4 16.62 -47.35 -1.14
N LYS A 5 16.61 -47.12 -2.46
CA LYS A 5 17.48 -47.79 -3.43
C LYS A 5 17.88 -46.78 -4.52
N ARG A 6 19.18 -46.74 -4.82
CA ARG A 6 19.71 -46.01 -5.98
C ARG A 6 19.82 -46.94 -7.18
N VAL A 7 19.31 -46.49 -8.33
CA VAL A 7 19.44 -47.18 -9.63
C VAL A 7 19.91 -46.15 -10.67
N GLY A 8 21.20 -46.15 -10.99
CA GLY A 8 21.81 -45.12 -11.85
C GLY A 8 21.64 -43.71 -11.26
N ASN A 9 20.99 -42.84 -12.03
CA ASN A 9 20.63 -41.47 -11.64
C ASN A 9 19.26 -41.35 -10.95
N THR A 10 18.61 -42.48 -10.65
CA THR A 10 17.29 -42.50 -10.02
C THR A 10 17.38 -42.95 -8.57
N VAL A 11 16.71 -42.23 -7.66
CA VAL A 11 16.49 -42.67 -6.28
C VAL A 11 15.04 -43.11 -6.13
N ILE A 12 14.85 -44.28 -5.55
CA ILE A 12 13.55 -44.86 -5.21
C ILE A 12 13.50 -45.02 -3.69
N CYS A 13 12.45 -44.53 -3.04
CA CYS A 13 12.26 -44.74 -1.61
C CYS A 13 10.81 -45.06 -1.24
N VAL A 14 10.61 -45.74 -0.12
CA VAL A 14 9.29 -46.09 0.42
C VAL A 14 9.10 -45.36 1.74
N ILE A 15 8.12 -44.46 1.79
CA ILE A 15 7.78 -43.68 2.98
C ILE A 15 6.33 -44.00 3.36
N GLY A 16 6.14 -44.69 4.48
CA GLY A 16 4.86 -45.32 4.81
C GLY A 16 4.48 -46.35 3.75
N ASP A 17 3.24 -46.31 3.25
CA ASP A 17 2.73 -47.24 2.22
C ASP A 17 2.88 -46.70 0.78
N LYS A 18 3.70 -45.67 0.57
CA LYS A 18 3.86 -45.00 -0.73
C LYS A 18 5.30 -45.11 -1.25
N LEU A 19 5.42 -45.44 -2.52
CA LEU A 19 6.69 -45.47 -3.25
C LEU A 19 6.93 -44.15 -3.98
N TYR A 20 8.09 -43.55 -3.76
CA TYR A 20 8.54 -42.31 -4.36
C TYR A 20 9.74 -42.59 -5.26
N GLN A 21 9.80 -41.94 -6.42
CA GLN A 21 10.93 -42.06 -7.35
C GLN A 21 11.25 -40.71 -7.98
N LYS A 22 12.54 -40.38 -8.09
CA LYS A 22 13.00 -39.18 -8.81
C LYS A 22 14.32 -39.47 -9.53
N ASN A 23 14.43 -38.96 -10.76
CA ASN A 23 15.66 -38.96 -11.53
C ASN A 23 16.38 -37.62 -11.31
N PHE A 24 17.69 -37.66 -11.10
CA PHE A 24 18.51 -36.49 -10.82
C PHE A 24 19.48 -36.21 -11.96
N ASN A 25 19.60 -34.95 -12.32
CA ASN A 25 20.53 -34.49 -13.36
C ASN A 25 21.96 -34.27 -12.82
N SER A 26 22.10 -34.08 -11.50
CA SER A 26 23.38 -33.91 -10.81
C SER A 26 23.69 -35.11 -9.91
N ASN A 27 24.92 -35.62 -9.99
CA ASN A 27 25.40 -36.67 -9.09
C ASN A 27 25.54 -36.19 -7.63
N GLU A 28 25.84 -34.90 -7.43
CA GLU A 28 26.02 -34.32 -6.09
C GLU A 28 24.68 -34.20 -5.36
N GLU A 29 23.65 -33.67 -6.05
CA GLU A 29 22.28 -33.59 -5.54
C GLU A 29 21.72 -34.99 -5.22
N LEU A 30 22.00 -35.96 -6.08
CA LEU A 30 21.59 -37.35 -5.85
C LEU A 30 22.18 -37.91 -4.55
N ILE A 31 23.48 -37.72 -4.34
CA ILE A 31 24.18 -38.24 -3.15
C ILE A 31 23.62 -37.60 -1.88
N ASP A 32 23.47 -36.27 -1.87
CA ASP A 32 22.91 -35.54 -0.72
C ASP A 32 21.49 -36.02 -0.36
N VAL A 33 20.62 -36.20 -1.35
CA VAL A 33 19.26 -36.73 -1.13
C VAL A 33 19.29 -38.18 -0.62
N TYR A 34 20.20 -39.01 -1.15
CA TYR A 34 20.31 -40.40 -0.73
C TYR A 34 20.84 -40.54 0.69
N GLU A 35 21.81 -39.73 1.10
CA GLU A 35 22.32 -39.69 2.47
C GLU A 35 21.26 -39.20 3.46
N LYS A 36 20.50 -38.15 3.11
CA LYS A 36 19.36 -37.68 3.91
C LYS A 36 18.34 -38.80 4.15
N LEU A 37 18.00 -39.56 3.11
CA LEU A 37 17.06 -40.70 3.25
C LEU A 37 17.54 -41.79 4.20
N MET A 38 18.84 -42.06 4.26
CA MET A 38 19.39 -43.07 5.17
C MET A 38 19.40 -42.60 6.64
N ASN A 39 19.48 -41.29 6.86
CA ASN A 39 19.63 -40.71 8.19
C ASN A 39 18.32 -40.25 8.84
N VAL A 40 17.23 -40.09 8.08
CA VAL A 40 15.93 -39.65 8.63
C VAL A 40 15.15 -40.78 9.29
N SER A 41 14.60 -40.48 10.47
CA SER A 41 13.65 -41.36 11.17
C SER A 41 12.23 -41.19 10.61
N GLU A 42 11.50 -42.29 10.45
CA GLU A 42 10.09 -42.29 10.03
C GLU A 42 9.15 -41.60 11.05
N SER A 43 9.63 -41.36 12.27
CA SER A 43 8.89 -40.69 13.35
C SER A 43 9.02 -39.17 13.36
N ASN A 44 9.84 -38.57 12.49
CA ASN A 44 10.06 -37.12 12.43
C ASN A 44 9.26 -36.49 11.27
N GLU A 45 8.10 -35.90 11.57
CA GLU A 45 7.18 -35.37 10.55
C GLU A 45 7.76 -34.21 9.72
N GLU A 46 8.58 -33.34 10.31
CA GLU A 46 9.19 -32.20 9.59
C GLU A 46 10.21 -32.67 8.55
N GLU A 47 11.11 -33.59 8.93
CA GLU A 47 12.09 -34.20 8.02
C GLU A 47 11.42 -35.07 6.95
N LEU A 48 10.33 -35.76 7.31
CA LEU A 48 9.55 -36.53 6.35
C LEU A 48 8.89 -35.63 5.30
N ASN A 49 8.39 -34.46 5.71
CA ASN A 49 7.77 -33.49 4.82
C ASN A 49 8.81 -32.82 3.90
N SER A 50 10.03 -32.54 4.40
CA SER A 50 11.10 -31.99 3.56
C SER A 50 11.55 -32.99 2.49
N ILE A 51 11.70 -34.27 2.84
CA ILE A 51 12.02 -35.34 1.88
C ILE A 51 10.90 -35.49 0.85
N LYS A 52 9.63 -35.54 1.27
CA LYS A 52 8.49 -35.66 0.34
C LYS A 52 8.47 -34.55 -0.70
N LYS A 53 8.89 -33.33 -0.34
CA LYS A 53 9.00 -32.19 -1.28
C LYS A 53 10.08 -32.41 -2.34
N ILE A 54 11.20 -33.06 -2.01
CA ILE A 54 12.27 -33.36 -2.98
C ILE A 54 11.76 -34.28 -4.07
N PHE A 55 10.90 -35.24 -3.70
CA PHE A 55 10.26 -36.19 -4.61
C PHE A 55 8.96 -35.67 -5.22
N ALA A 56 8.56 -34.42 -4.94
CA ALA A 56 7.43 -33.81 -5.62
C ALA A 56 7.74 -33.71 -7.13
N PRO A 57 6.75 -33.97 -8.00
CA PRO A 57 6.94 -33.77 -9.43
C PRO A 57 7.32 -32.32 -9.71
N GLU A 58 8.26 -32.10 -10.63
CA GLU A 58 8.43 -30.79 -11.25
C GLU A 58 7.12 -30.46 -11.97
N LEU A 59 6.49 -29.37 -11.54
CA LEU A 59 5.27 -28.87 -12.13
C LEU A 59 5.61 -28.30 -13.52
N THR A 60 4.77 -28.60 -14.49
CA THR A 60 4.77 -27.87 -15.75
C THR A 60 4.35 -26.42 -15.51
N GLN A 61 4.72 -25.51 -16.41
CA GLN A 61 4.28 -24.10 -16.34
C GLN A 61 2.76 -23.95 -16.18
N GLN A 62 1.98 -24.82 -16.84
CA GLN A 62 0.52 -24.85 -16.72
C GLN A 62 0.05 -25.28 -15.32
N GLU A 63 0.75 -26.22 -14.69
CA GLU A 63 0.43 -26.66 -13.33
C GLU A 63 0.85 -25.62 -12.27
N GLU A 64 1.94 -24.88 -12.49
CA GLU A 64 2.34 -23.75 -11.63
C GLU A 64 1.32 -22.61 -11.68
N GLU A 65 0.86 -22.24 -12.89
CA GLU A 65 -0.23 -21.26 -13.06
C GLU A 65 -1.51 -21.70 -12.35
N LEU A 66 -1.85 -22.99 -12.44
CA LEU A 66 -3.04 -23.55 -11.81
C LEU A 66 -2.94 -23.54 -10.27
N GLU A 67 -1.78 -23.92 -9.72
CA GLU A 67 -1.52 -23.91 -8.28
C GLU A 67 -1.53 -22.48 -7.72
N ASN A 68 -0.98 -21.50 -8.45
CA ASN A 68 -1.06 -20.09 -8.07
C ASN A 68 -2.50 -19.58 -8.09
N LYS A 69 -3.27 -19.91 -9.12
CA LYS A 69 -4.70 -19.55 -9.22
C LYS A 69 -5.51 -20.17 -8.09
N LYS A 70 -5.24 -21.42 -7.73
CA LYS A 70 -5.86 -22.11 -6.59
C LYS A 70 -5.56 -21.39 -5.27
N LYS A 71 -4.29 -21.09 -4.98
CA LYS A 71 -3.90 -20.36 -3.76
C LYS A 71 -4.59 -18.99 -3.67
N GLN A 72 -4.73 -18.30 -4.81
CA GLN A 72 -5.44 -17.03 -4.87
C GLN A 72 -6.92 -17.18 -4.53
N LEU A 73 -7.60 -18.18 -5.09
CA LEU A 73 -9.01 -18.48 -4.79
C LEU A 73 -9.22 -18.90 -3.33
N GLU A 74 -8.34 -19.72 -2.77
CA GLU A 74 -8.40 -20.13 -1.36
C GLU A 74 -8.31 -18.91 -0.42
N LYS A 75 -7.41 -17.97 -0.74
CA LYS A 75 -7.28 -16.72 0.01
C LYS A 75 -8.52 -15.84 -0.11
N GLU A 76 -9.12 -15.75 -1.29
CA GLU A 76 -10.34 -14.97 -1.53
C GLU A 76 -11.53 -15.53 -0.74
N ILE A 77 -11.68 -16.86 -0.70
CA ILE A 77 -12.72 -17.53 0.10
C ILE A 77 -12.56 -17.24 1.59
N GLU A 78 -11.34 -17.32 2.12
CA GLU A 78 -11.09 -17.06 3.55
C GLU A 78 -11.37 -15.59 3.92
N ASN A 79 -11.02 -14.66 3.04
CA ASN A 79 -11.34 -13.24 3.21
C ASN A 79 -12.85 -13.00 3.23
N GLN A 80 -13.60 -13.59 2.29
CA GLN A 80 -15.06 -13.48 2.24
C GLN A 80 -15.72 -14.07 3.49
N LYS A 81 -15.24 -15.21 3.97
CA LYS A 81 -15.72 -15.83 5.21
C LYS A 81 -15.50 -14.92 6.42
N SER A 82 -14.29 -14.37 6.55
CA SER A 82 -13.94 -13.43 7.62
C SER A 82 -14.81 -12.19 7.60
N LEU A 83 -15.13 -11.68 6.41
CA LEU A 83 -16.05 -10.56 6.22
C LEU A 83 -17.46 -10.91 6.67
N ILE A 84 -18.00 -12.05 6.25
CA ILE A 84 -19.34 -12.52 6.66
C ILE A 84 -19.43 -12.67 8.18
N ASP A 85 -18.41 -13.26 8.80
CA ASP A 85 -18.39 -13.46 10.25
C ASP A 85 -18.37 -12.12 10.99
N TRP A 86 -17.59 -11.14 10.52
CA TRP A 86 -17.59 -9.79 11.07
C TRP A 86 -18.94 -9.07 10.89
N LEU A 87 -19.59 -9.19 9.74
CA LEU A 87 -20.92 -8.61 9.54
C LEU A 87 -21.96 -9.21 10.51
N LYS A 88 -21.92 -10.52 10.75
CA LYS A 88 -22.79 -11.16 11.76
C LYS A 88 -22.50 -10.67 13.18
N GLU A 89 -21.24 -10.45 13.51
CA GLU A 89 -20.86 -9.88 14.81
C GLU A 89 -21.42 -8.47 14.99
N ILE A 90 -21.34 -7.61 13.96
CA ILE A 90 -21.93 -6.27 13.97
C ILE A 90 -23.45 -6.37 14.16
N GLU A 91 -24.13 -7.27 13.45
CA GLU A 91 -25.59 -7.43 13.54
C GLU A 91 -26.03 -7.91 14.94
N GLN A 92 -25.28 -8.83 15.55
CA GLN A 92 -25.64 -9.44 16.83
C GLN A 92 -25.27 -8.57 18.04
N ASN A 93 -24.10 -7.95 18.01
CA ASN A 93 -23.50 -7.28 19.16
C ASN A 93 -23.42 -5.75 19.00
N GLY A 94 -23.66 -5.23 17.80
CA GLY A 94 -23.30 -3.87 17.42
C GLY A 94 -21.79 -3.71 17.23
N ASP A 95 -21.39 -2.57 16.68
CA ASP A 95 -19.99 -2.18 16.51
C ASP A 95 -19.82 -0.71 16.92
N GLU A 96 -18.60 -0.30 17.27
CA GLU A 96 -18.30 1.08 17.67
C GLU A 96 -18.46 2.05 16.48
N HIS A 97 -17.91 1.68 15.32
CA HIS A 97 -17.75 2.54 14.16
C HIS A 97 -18.73 2.23 13.03
N PHE A 98 -19.27 1.02 12.97
CA PHE A 98 -20.10 0.56 11.87
C PHE A 98 -21.53 0.23 12.29
N GLU A 99 -22.43 0.29 11.32
CA GLU A 99 -23.82 -0.14 11.44
C GLU A 99 -24.27 -0.88 10.17
N LEU A 100 -25.21 -1.80 10.34
CA LEU A 100 -25.78 -2.60 9.25
C LEU A 100 -27.24 -2.25 9.02
N GLU A 101 -27.61 -2.10 7.75
CA GLU A 101 -28.99 -2.04 7.31
C GLU A 101 -29.22 -3.16 6.27
N GLY A 102 -29.73 -4.29 6.75
CA GLY A 102 -29.84 -5.50 5.94
C GLY A 102 -28.45 -6.00 5.52
N THR A 103 -28.16 -5.92 4.22
CA THR A 103 -26.89 -6.39 3.64
C THR A 103 -25.87 -5.28 3.39
N LYS A 104 -26.20 -4.05 3.79
CA LYS A 104 -25.43 -2.84 3.53
C LYS A 104 -24.68 -2.42 4.79
N LEU A 105 -23.38 -2.17 4.65
CA LEU A 105 -22.53 -1.67 5.72
C LEU A 105 -22.37 -0.17 5.60
N TYR A 106 -22.58 0.53 6.71
CA TYR A 106 -22.35 1.96 6.84
C TYR A 106 -21.32 2.21 7.94
N MET A 107 -20.52 3.24 7.75
CA MET A 107 -19.79 3.83 8.87
C MET A 107 -20.72 4.84 9.54
N LYS A 108 -20.84 4.77 10.87
CA LYS A 108 -21.75 5.64 11.63
C LYS A 108 -21.48 7.11 11.31
N GLY A 109 -22.55 7.85 11.06
CA GLY A 109 -22.48 9.27 10.67
C GLY A 109 -22.18 9.49 9.18
N ILE A 110 -22.03 8.44 8.37
CA ILE A 110 -21.83 8.53 6.91
C ILE A 110 -22.97 7.81 6.19
N LYS A 111 -23.77 8.56 5.43
CA LYS A 111 -24.99 8.05 4.75
C LYS A 111 -24.71 7.33 3.43
N ILE A 112 -23.48 6.87 3.21
CA ILE A 112 -23.10 6.10 2.02
C ILE A 112 -22.55 4.75 2.43
N THR A 113 -22.90 3.73 1.66
CA THR A 113 -22.43 2.36 1.90
C THR A 113 -20.92 2.28 1.73
N VAL A 114 -20.26 1.54 2.62
CA VAL A 114 -18.84 1.20 2.49
C VAL A 114 -18.67 0.26 1.28
N PRO A 115 -17.74 0.54 0.35
CA PRO A 115 -17.46 -0.36 -0.76
C PRO A 115 -16.93 -1.73 -0.28
N GLU A 116 -17.31 -2.81 -0.95
CA GLU A 116 -16.95 -4.19 -0.57
C GLU A 116 -15.44 -4.40 -0.35
N PHE A 117 -14.62 -3.86 -1.26
CA PHE A 117 -13.16 -3.98 -1.16
C PHE A 117 -12.60 -3.26 0.08
N LEU A 118 -13.19 -2.11 0.45
CA LEU A 118 -12.80 -1.38 1.65
C LEU A 118 -13.29 -2.11 2.92
N ALA A 119 -14.48 -2.70 2.90
CA ALA A 119 -14.99 -3.53 3.99
C ALA A 119 -14.08 -4.76 4.24
N THR A 120 -13.63 -5.41 3.17
CA THR A 120 -12.66 -6.51 3.25
C THR A 120 -11.35 -6.06 3.91
N GLU A 121 -10.89 -4.85 3.61
CA GLU A 121 -9.65 -4.32 4.20
C GLU A 121 -9.82 -3.88 5.65
N PHE A 122 -11.00 -3.39 6.07
CA PHE A 122 -11.30 -3.19 7.49
C PHE A 122 -11.14 -4.51 8.25
N VAL A 123 -11.74 -5.59 7.74
CA VAL A 123 -11.63 -6.93 8.33
C VAL A 123 -10.17 -7.37 8.41
N ARG A 124 -9.40 -7.20 7.34
CA ARG A 124 -7.98 -7.61 7.29
C ARG A 124 -7.10 -6.86 8.28
N ARG A 125 -7.41 -5.59 8.56
CA ARG A 125 -6.54 -4.71 9.37
C ARG A 125 -7.07 -4.40 10.77
N ARG A 126 -8.28 -4.85 11.12
CA ARG A 126 -8.94 -4.52 12.41
C ARG A 126 -8.14 -4.86 13.66
N GLU A 127 -7.28 -5.88 13.60
CA GLU A 127 -6.43 -6.26 14.74
C GLU A 127 -5.31 -5.24 15.00
N ASN A 128 -4.85 -4.54 13.96
CA ASN A 128 -3.89 -3.44 14.09
C ASN A 128 -4.64 -2.12 14.25
N LYS A 129 -4.71 -1.61 15.48
CA LYS A 129 -5.40 -0.35 15.81
C LYS A 129 -4.94 0.85 14.97
N GLU A 130 -3.65 0.96 14.67
CA GLU A 130 -3.11 2.08 13.87
C GLU A 130 -3.59 2.00 12.42
N ASP A 131 -3.47 0.81 11.81
CA ASP A 131 -3.92 0.61 10.42
C ASP A 131 -5.43 0.77 10.29
N PHE A 132 -6.18 0.24 11.26
CA PHE A 132 -7.63 0.35 11.30
C PHE A 132 -8.08 1.81 11.41
N GLN A 133 -7.47 2.59 12.33
CA GLN A 133 -7.77 4.01 12.46
C GLN A 133 -7.39 4.79 11.20
N SER A 134 -6.27 4.46 10.56
CA SER A 134 -5.85 5.07 9.29
C SER A 134 -6.88 4.86 8.19
N LEU A 135 -7.44 3.65 8.09
CA LEU A 135 -8.51 3.35 7.13
C LEU A 135 -9.83 4.06 7.48
N ILE A 136 -10.17 4.20 8.76
CA ILE A 136 -11.35 4.96 9.19
C ILE A 136 -11.22 6.42 8.75
N ASN A 137 -10.08 7.04 9.03
CA ASN A 137 -9.82 8.43 8.68
C ASN A 137 -9.82 8.62 7.16
N PHE A 138 -9.22 7.68 6.42
CA PHE A 138 -9.25 7.67 4.97
C PHE A 138 -10.69 7.62 4.42
N TRP A 139 -11.53 6.73 4.95
CA TRP A 139 -12.91 6.63 4.50
C TRP A 139 -13.72 7.89 4.82
N ARG A 140 -13.53 8.49 6.00
CA ARG A 140 -14.21 9.74 6.38
C ARG A 140 -13.89 10.88 5.43
N LEU A 141 -12.62 11.02 5.04
CA LEU A 141 -12.21 12.02 4.05
C LEU A 141 -12.68 11.67 2.63
N LEU A 142 -12.57 10.40 2.22
CA LEU A 142 -13.01 9.95 0.90
C LEU A 142 -14.53 10.08 0.72
N ALA A 143 -15.31 9.83 1.78
CA ALA A 143 -16.76 9.97 1.77
C ALA A 143 -17.21 11.39 1.38
N LEU A 144 -16.43 12.41 1.74
CA LEU A 144 -16.66 13.82 1.38
C LEU A 144 -16.31 14.15 -0.08
N ASN A 145 -15.71 13.23 -0.82
CA ASN A 145 -15.45 13.45 -2.23
C ASN A 145 -16.77 13.40 -3.02
N ASN A 146 -17.17 14.53 -3.63
CA ASN A 146 -18.43 14.60 -4.38
C ASN A 146 -18.47 13.70 -5.64
N ASP A 147 -17.33 13.21 -6.15
CA ASP A 147 -17.33 12.27 -7.27
C ASP A 147 -17.50 10.83 -6.75
N PRO A 148 -18.65 10.19 -6.99
CA PRO A 148 -18.92 8.89 -6.42
C PRO A 148 -18.06 7.78 -7.05
N ARG A 149 -17.48 8.01 -8.24
CA ARG A 149 -16.50 7.10 -8.86
C ARG A 149 -15.13 7.17 -8.21
N CYS A 150 -14.73 8.33 -7.68
CA CYS A 150 -13.51 8.44 -6.90
C CYS A 150 -13.63 7.64 -5.59
N ARG A 151 -14.80 7.71 -4.93
CA ARG A 151 -15.07 6.94 -3.71
C ARG A 151 -15.03 5.43 -3.92
N GLU A 152 -15.47 4.99 -5.10
CA GLU A 152 -15.43 3.59 -5.52
C GLU A 152 -14.00 3.09 -5.79
N ASN A 153 -13.23 3.86 -6.57
CA ASN A 153 -12.03 3.36 -7.22
C ASN A 153 -10.73 3.69 -6.49
N LEU A 154 -10.69 4.76 -5.68
CA LEU A 154 -9.44 5.30 -5.16
C LEU A 154 -8.69 4.29 -4.30
N PHE A 155 -9.36 3.65 -3.35
CA PHE A 155 -8.67 2.75 -2.43
C PHE A 155 -8.02 1.55 -3.16
N THR A 156 -8.73 0.96 -4.12
CA THR A 156 -8.20 -0.12 -4.98
C THR A 156 -6.99 0.35 -5.78
N PHE A 157 -7.03 1.57 -6.32
CA PHE A 157 -5.91 2.17 -7.01
C PHE A 157 -4.70 2.35 -6.10
N LEU A 158 -4.89 2.93 -4.90
CA LEU A 158 -3.81 3.13 -3.94
C LEU A 158 -3.16 1.79 -3.55
N SER A 159 -3.98 0.78 -3.29
CA SER A 159 -3.51 -0.56 -2.93
C SER A 159 -2.78 -1.27 -4.07
N LYS A 160 -3.24 -1.11 -5.31
CA LYS A 160 -2.59 -1.69 -6.50
C LYS A 160 -1.23 -1.07 -6.79
N HIS A 161 -1.06 0.22 -6.49
CA HIS A 161 0.12 1.00 -6.84
C HIS A 161 1.06 1.27 -5.64
N ASP A 162 0.86 0.57 -4.53
CA ASP A 162 1.64 0.69 -3.28
C ASP A 162 1.75 2.13 -2.76
N LEU A 163 0.65 2.88 -2.86
CA LEU A 163 0.54 4.22 -2.28
C LEU A 163 0.15 4.10 -0.81
N THR A 164 0.94 4.74 0.06
CA THR A 164 0.75 4.67 1.51
C THR A 164 -0.38 5.59 1.96
N ILE A 165 -1.37 5.01 2.65
CA ILE A 165 -2.37 5.75 3.41
C ILE A 165 -1.79 6.07 4.78
N THR A 166 -2.06 7.27 5.25
CA THR A 166 -1.43 7.83 6.43
C THR A 166 -2.36 7.74 7.63
N ASN A 167 -1.84 7.98 8.83
CA ASN A 167 -2.65 7.91 10.06
C ASN A 167 -3.81 8.92 10.07
N THR A 168 -3.70 10.01 9.32
CA THR A 168 -4.72 11.05 9.21
C THR A 168 -5.71 10.80 8.07
N GLY A 169 -5.53 9.70 7.31
CA GLY A 169 -6.39 9.33 6.19
C GLY A 169 -6.02 9.99 4.85
N TYR A 170 -4.92 10.76 4.81
CA TYR A 170 -4.34 11.24 3.56
C TYR A 170 -3.60 10.08 2.88
N PHE A 171 -3.12 10.29 1.66
CA PHE A 171 -2.19 9.38 1.03
C PHE A 171 -0.97 10.10 0.46
N VAL A 172 0.16 9.40 0.45
CA VAL A 172 1.43 9.89 -0.04
C VAL A 172 1.55 9.58 -1.53
N ALA A 173 1.78 10.60 -2.33
CA ALA A 173 2.05 10.47 -3.75
C ALA A 173 3.23 11.35 -4.15
N TYR A 174 3.65 11.25 -5.41
CA TYR A 174 4.85 11.90 -5.91
C TYR A 174 4.55 12.64 -7.21
N ARG A 175 5.34 13.66 -7.51
CA ARG A 175 5.37 14.29 -8.84
C ARG A 175 6.74 14.90 -9.10
N ASN A 176 7.08 15.04 -10.38
CA ASN A 176 8.23 15.84 -10.77
C ASN A 176 7.81 17.28 -11.06
N VAL A 177 8.74 18.19 -10.81
CA VAL A 177 8.61 19.65 -10.99
C VAL A 177 9.90 20.21 -11.59
N ASP A 178 9.80 21.37 -12.21
CA ASP A 178 10.94 22.15 -12.68
C ASP A 178 11.24 23.30 -11.72
N ILE A 179 12.47 23.78 -11.72
CA ILE A 179 12.87 24.96 -10.95
C ILE A 179 12.37 26.20 -11.69
N PHE A 180 11.54 27.01 -11.02
CA PHE A 180 11.11 28.31 -11.52
C PHE A 180 12.08 29.41 -11.10
N GLU A 181 12.44 29.43 -9.82
CA GLU A 181 13.39 30.36 -9.23
C GLU A 181 14.32 29.57 -8.30
N GLU A 182 15.62 29.64 -8.59
CA GLU A 182 16.64 28.95 -7.81
C GLU A 182 16.91 29.71 -6.52
N GLY A 183 16.52 29.10 -5.41
CA GLY A 183 16.90 29.56 -4.08
C GLY A 183 18.28 29.06 -3.68
N ASN A 184 18.62 29.22 -2.40
CA ASN A 184 19.82 28.58 -1.86
C ASN A 184 19.55 27.07 -1.68
N LYS A 185 19.75 26.30 -2.76
CA LYS A 185 19.45 24.86 -2.82
C LYS A 185 20.03 24.09 -1.64
N GLU A 186 21.29 24.36 -1.29
CA GLU A 186 21.96 23.69 -0.17
C GLU A 186 21.26 23.97 1.18
N LEU A 187 20.84 25.22 1.42
CA LEU A 187 20.07 25.58 2.61
C LEU A 187 18.69 24.94 2.59
N ASN A 188 18.00 24.97 1.45
CA ASN A 188 16.63 24.49 1.31
C ASN A 188 16.54 22.97 1.48
N ASP A 189 17.44 22.23 0.86
CA ASP A 189 17.57 20.77 1.01
C ASP A 189 17.84 20.43 2.49
N PHE A 190 18.78 21.14 3.12
CA PHE A 190 19.10 20.95 4.55
C PHE A 190 17.92 21.24 5.47
N VAL A 191 17.21 22.36 5.24
CA VAL A 191 16.04 22.77 6.04
C VAL A 191 14.92 21.74 5.92
N ALA A 192 14.62 21.28 4.70
CA ALA A 192 13.58 20.27 4.47
C ALA A 192 13.92 18.94 5.17
N GLU A 193 15.15 18.47 5.06
CA GLU A 193 15.61 17.25 5.72
C GLU A 193 15.57 17.35 7.25
N GLN A 194 16.10 18.44 7.82
CA GLN A 194 16.11 18.61 9.28
C GLN A 194 14.70 18.81 9.84
N TRP A 195 13.84 19.52 9.13
CA TRP A 195 12.44 19.69 9.51
C TRP A 195 11.74 18.33 9.59
N LEU A 196 11.88 17.49 8.56
CA LEU A 196 11.29 16.15 8.50
C LEU A 196 11.81 15.26 9.63
N LYS A 197 13.12 15.29 9.87
CA LYS A 197 13.79 14.52 10.94
C LYS A 197 13.32 14.93 12.34
N ILE A 198 13.24 16.23 12.61
CA ILE A 198 12.79 16.77 13.91
C ILE A 198 11.32 16.46 14.16
N LYS A 199 10.47 16.56 13.14
CA LYS A 199 9.06 16.18 13.23
C LYS A 199 8.89 14.68 13.46
N THR A 200 9.72 13.84 12.82
CA THR A 200 9.76 12.39 13.09
C THR A 200 10.07 12.10 14.56
N TRP A 201 10.92 12.90 15.20
CA TRP A 201 11.20 12.83 16.64
C TRP A 201 10.13 13.45 17.54
N LYS A 202 8.99 13.90 16.98
CA LYS A 202 7.90 14.58 17.70
C LYS A 202 8.38 15.82 18.47
N LYS A 203 9.37 16.53 17.93
CA LYS A 203 9.88 17.81 18.49
C LYS A 203 9.35 18.98 17.68
N LYS A 204 9.27 20.16 18.30
CA LYS A 204 8.78 21.40 17.65
C LYS A 204 9.92 22.06 16.86
N PRO A 205 9.82 22.23 15.53
CA PRO A 205 10.85 22.90 14.73
C PRO A 205 11.09 24.36 15.14
N SER A 206 10.08 25.03 15.70
CA SER A 206 10.19 26.37 16.28
C SER A 206 11.29 26.51 17.34
N ASN A 207 11.72 25.42 17.97
CA ASN A 207 12.75 25.43 19.01
C ASN A 207 14.18 25.30 18.44
N TYR A 208 14.31 25.22 17.12
CA TYR A 208 15.57 24.96 16.44
C TYR A 208 15.94 26.12 15.53
N VAL A 209 17.23 26.44 15.51
CA VAL A 209 17.82 27.50 14.70
C VAL A 209 18.84 26.88 13.75
N VAL A 210 18.77 27.28 12.49
CA VAL A 210 19.75 26.91 11.47
C VAL A 210 20.88 27.92 11.48
N CYS A 211 22.11 27.42 11.57
CA CYS A 211 23.33 28.21 11.53
C CYS A 211 24.24 27.70 10.41
N LYS A 212 25.04 28.60 9.84
CA LYS A 212 26.07 28.31 8.83
C LYS A 212 27.45 28.31 9.49
N ASN A 213 28.26 27.32 9.14
CA ASN A 213 29.66 27.18 9.54
C ASN A 213 30.54 27.06 8.28
N GLU A 214 31.87 27.03 8.45
CA GLU A 214 32.82 26.79 7.34
C GLU A 214 32.58 25.46 6.60
N GLY A 215 31.96 24.47 7.27
CA GLY A 215 31.63 23.16 6.71
C GLY A 215 30.17 22.94 6.30
N GLY A 216 29.35 24.01 6.17
CA GLY A 216 27.94 23.93 5.77
C GLY A 216 26.95 24.30 6.86
N TYR A 217 25.69 23.87 6.72
CA TYR A 217 24.60 24.19 7.66
C TYR A 217 24.48 23.17 8.79
N LYS A 218 24.08 23.66 9.98
CA LYS A 218 23.78 22.85 11.17
C LYS A 218 22.55 23.39 11.90
N VAL A 219 21.85 22.50 12.59
CA VAL A 219 20.71 22.85 13.45
C VAL A 219 21.11 22.74 14.92
N TYR A 220 20.73 23.76 15.70
CA TYR A 220 20.92 23.83 17.14
C TYR A 220 19.60 24.11 17.84
N LEU A 221 19.45 23.68 19.09
CA LEU A 221 18.36 24.17 19.95
C LEU A 221 18.61 25.64 20.26
N GLU A 222 17.57 26.46 20.24
CA GLU A 222 17.66 27.92 20.40
C GLU A 222 18.46 28.34 21.65
N HIS A 223 18.26 27.66 22.77
CA HIS A 223 18.97 27.93 24.03
C HIS A 223 20.45 27.47 24.05
N GLN A 224 20.91 26.75 23.04
CA GLN A 224 22.29 26.25 22.90
C GLN A 224 23.11 27.07 21.90
N VAL A 225 22.49 28.07 21.25
CA VAL A 225 23.13 28.96 20.29
C VAL A 225 24.09 29.88 21.03
N THR A 226 25.39 29.60 20.93
CA THR A 226 26.48 30.46 21.45
C THR A 226 27.33 30.96 20.28
N THR A 227 27.78 32.21 20.35
CA THR A 227 28.46 32.93 19.24
C THR A 227 29.73 32.26 18.73
N ASP A 228 30.33 31.35 19.50
CA ASP A 228 31.60 30.71 19.17
C ASP A 228 31.42 29.44 18.31
N LEU A 229 30.19 29.01 18.04
CA LEU A 229 29.88 27.72 17.39
C LEU A 229 29.61 27.79 15.88
N PHE A 230 29.40 28.98 15.32
CA PHE A 230 28.98 29.17 13.92
C PHE A 230 29.41 30.53 13.35
N THR A 231 29.46 30.64 12.03
CA THR A 231 29.84 31.89 11.35
C THR A 231 28.65 32.83 11.14
N GLN A 232 27.45 32.28 10.98
CA GLN A 232 26.23 33.07 10.76
C GLN A 232 24.99 32.33 11.29
N VAL A 233 24.10 33.05 11.98
CA VAL A 233 22.72 32.57 12.23
C VAL A 233 21.90 32.80 10.96
N VAL A 234 21.31 31.75 10.42
CA VAL A 234 20.48 31.81 9.21
C VAL A 234 19.03 32.15 9.57
N GLY A 235 18.45 31.44 10.54
CA GLY A 235 17.08 31.68 10.98
C GLY A 235 16.46 30.51 11.73
N ASN A 236 15.20 30.67 12.14
CA ASN A 236 14.40 29.62 12.78
C ASN A 236 14.03 28.53 11.78
N LEU A 237 14.14 27.25 12.16
CA LEU A 237 13.88 26.13 11.25
C LEU A 237 12.43 26.11 10.72
N GLU A 238 11.45 26.47 11.54
CA GLU A 238 10.03 26.52 11.13
C GLU A 238 9.77 27.62 10.12
N ASP A 239 10.34 28.80 10.35
CA ASP A 239 10.20 29.95 9.44
C ASP A 239 10.91 29.71 8.11
N LEU A 240 12.11 29.13 8.16
CA LEU A 240 12.88 28.75 6.98
C LEU A 240 12.13 27.71 6.14
N TYR A 241 11.57 26.67 6.77
CA TYR A 241 10.81 25.63 6.07
C TYR A 241 9.52 26.17 5.46
N SER A 242 8.82 27.05 6.17
CA SER A 242 7.57 27.67 5.71
C SER A 242 7.81 28.73 4.61
N ASN A 243 9.02 28.83 4.05
CA ASN A 243 9.43 29.80 3.04
C ASN A 243 9.12 31.27 3.43
N LYS A 244 9.07 31.58 4.73
CA LYS A 244 8.85 32.95 5.22
C LYS A 244 10.13 33.81 5.17
N SER A 245 11.27 33.18 4.98
CA SER A 245 12.58 33.81 4.77
C SER A 245 12.91 33.95 3.29
N GLU A 246 13.55 35.06 2.89
CA GLU A 246 14.09 35.24 1.55
C GLU A 246 15.11 34.12 1.22
N GLY A 247 14.89 33.38 0.12
CA GLY A 247 15.85 32.38 -0.39
C GLY A 247 15.31 30.95 -0.66
N GLY A 248 14.01 30.71 -0.49
CA GLY A 248 13.38 29.42 -0.81
C GLY A 248 13.32 29.13 -2.32
N THR A 249 13.58 27.88 -2.73
CA THR A 249 13.45 27.45 -4.13
C THR A 249 11.97 27.39 -4.50
N ILE A 250 11.60 28.07 -5.57
CA ILE A 250 10.24 28.02 -6.13
C ILE A 250 10.25 27.07 -7.31
N TYR A 251 9.35 26.10 -7.29
CA TYR A 251 9.18 25.14 -8.37
C TYR A 251 7.97 25.49 -9.24
N THR A 252 7.88 24.86 -10.40
CA THR A 252 6.73 24.95 -11.31
C THR A 252 6.42 23.59 -11.93
N ASP A 253 5.22 23.44 -12.46
CA ASP A 253 4.86 22.27 -13.27
C ASP A 253 5.54 22.31 -14.64
N HIS A 254 5.93 21.13 -15.13
CA HIS A 254 6.64 20.97 -16.39
C HIS A 254 5.82 21.38 -17.62
N HIS A 255 4.50 21.15 -17.58
CA HIS A 255 3.66 21.29 -18.77
C HIS A 255 3.30 22.75 -19.07
N THR A 256 2.93 23.53 -18.05
CA THR A 256 2.44 24.90 -18.23
C THR A 256 3.40 25.97 -17.75
N GLY A 257 4.30 25.67 -16.81
CA GLY A 257 5.18 26.67 -16.20
C GLY A 257 4.44 27.73 -15.36
N THR A 258 3.17 27.50 -15.04
CA THR A 258 2.29 28.53 -14.45
C THR A 258 2.13 28.41 -12.95
N PHE A 259 2.30 27.21 -12.40
CA PHE A 259 2.18 27.01 -10.97
C PHE A 259 3.43 27.56 -10.25
N ARG A 260 3.24 28.06 -9.03
CA ARG A 260 4.32 28.39 -8.11
C ARG A 260 4.20 27.45 -6.93
N ILE A 261 5.09 26.46 -6.92
CA ILE A 261 5.07 25.35 -5.99
C ILE A 261 6.17 25.61 -4.97
N LYS A 262 5.78 25.73 -3.71
CA LYS A 262 6.69 25.87 -2.57
C LYS A 262 6.44 24.72 -1.61
N ILE A 263 7.50 24.12 -1.09
CA ILE A 263 7.38 23.08 -0.08
C ILE A 263 6.69 23.66 1.17
N GLY A 264 5.75 22.91 1.74
CA GLY A 264 4.94 23.32 2.90
C GLY A 264 3.73 24.20 2.56
N GLU A 265 3.56 24.67 1.32
CA GLU A 265 2.40 25.47 0.90
C GLU A 265 1.46 24.67 -0.02
N MET A 266 0.16 24.76 0.25
CA MET A 266 -0.86 24.04 -0.52
C MET A 266 -0.87 24.48 -1.99
N VAL A 267 -0.75 23.52 -2.90
CA VAL A 267 -0.94 23.76 -4.34
C VAL A 267 -2.37 23.42 -4.69
N SER A 268 -3.08 24.36 -5.32
CA SER A 268 -4.49 24.20 -5.66
C SER A 268 -4.85 24.79 -7.01
N MET A 269 -5.91 24.26 -7.61
CA MET A 269 -6.63 24.86 -8.74
C MET A 269 -8.14 24.70 -8.54
N PRO A 270 -8.99 25.52 -9.20
CA PRO A 270 -10.43 25.34 -9.17
C PRO A 270 -10.81 23.91 -9.59
N LYS A 271 -11.75 23.29 -8.89
CA LYS A 271 -12.15 21.90 -9.17
C LYS A 271 -12.82 21.80 -10.54
N GLU A 272 -13.56 22.83 -10.91
CA GLU A 272 -14.30 22.97 -12.17
C GLU A 272 -13.36 23.04 -13.38
N ASP A 273 -12.12 23.46 -13.15
CA ASP A 273 -11.07 23.48 -14.17
C ASP A 273 -10.42 22.11 -14.38
N CYS A 274 -10.68 21.13 -13.51
CA CYS A 274 -10.16 19.77 -13.65
C CYS A 274 -11.11 18.92 -14.50
N ASN A 275 -10.53 18.09 -15.37
CA ASN A 275 -11.29 17.09 -16.09
C ASN A 275 -11.46 15.83 -15.20
N ALA A 276 -12.70 15.42 -14.95
CA ALA A 276 -13.05 14.26 -14.13
C ALA A 276 -13.21 12.94 -14.92
N SER A 277 -12.98 12.94 -16.23
CA SER A 277 -13.14 11.78 -17.11
C SER A 277 -12.06 10.72 -16.86
N GLN A 278 -12.41 9.60 -16.23
CA GLN A 278 -11.48 8.50 -15.95
C GLN A 278 -10.93 7.80 -17.20
N ASN A 279 -11.53 8.03 -18.37
CA ASN A 279 -11.07 7.50 -19.66
C ASN A 279 -9.93 8.32 -20.27
N GLU A 280 -9.64 9.51 -19.72
CA GLU A 280 -8.55 10.37 -20.16
C GLU A 280 -7.40 10.34 -19.15
N THR A 281 -6.34 9.61 -19.49
CA THR A 281 -5.16 9.43 -18.61
C THR A 281 -4.30 10.69 -18.49
N CYS A 282 -4.30 11.57 -19.50
CA CYS A 282 -3.49 12.79 -19.57
C CYS A 282 -4.36 14.01 -19.92
N SER A 283 -5.09 14.55 -18.94
CA SER A 283 -5.98 15.69 -19.15
C SER A 283 -5.88 16.69 -17.99
N ARG A 284 -6.57 17.82 -18.07
CA ARG A 284 -6.39 18.97 -17.17
C ARG A 284 -6.66 18.59 -15.70
N GLY A 285 -5.74 18.96 -14.82
CA GLY A 285 -5.77 18.68 -13.38
C GLY A 285 -4.36 18.60 -12.79
N LEU A 286 -4.24 18.55 -11.46
CA LEU A 286 -2.97 18.33 -10.79
C LEU A 286 -2.68 16.82 -10.78
N HIS A 287 -1.61 16.42 -11.44
CA HIS A 287 -1.19 15.01 -11.52
C HIS A 287 -0.25 14.67 -10.37
N VAL A 288 -0.52 13.54 -9.73
CA VAL A 288 0.37 12.86 -8.78
C VAL A 288 0.41 11.38 -9.11
N ALA A 289 1.48 10.70 -8.74
CA ALA A 289 1.74 9.32 -9.12
C ALA A 289 2.38 8.52 -7.98
N ASN A 290 2.40 7.21 -8.13
CA ASN A 290 3.19 6.36 -7.26
C ASN A 290 4.69 6.46 -7.59
N SER A 291 5.51 5.99 -6.66
CA SER A 291 6.97 6.09 -6.74
C SER A 291 7.55 5.39 -7.98
N SER A 292 6.99 4.24 -8.36
CA SER A 292 7.51 3.45 -9.49
C SER A 292 7.22 4.06 -10.86
N TRP A 293 6.16 4.86 -10.97
CA TRP A 293 5.78 5.56 -12.20
C TRP A 293 6.76 6.68 -12.57
N LEU A 294 7.37 7.31 -11.58
CA LEU A 294 8.29 8.42 -11.80
C LEU A 294 9.74 7.92 -11.83
N SER A 295 10.54 8.59 -12.65
CA SER A 295 11.99 8.53 -12.60
C SER A 295 12.53 9.95 -12.58
N GLN A 296 13.78 10.12 -12.16
CA GLN A 296 14.48 11.38 -12.28
C GLN A 296 14.41 11.89 -13.72
N ASN A 297 14.23 13.21 -13.89
CA ASN A 297 14.12 13.89 -15.18
C ASN A 297 12.93 13.49 -16.09
N TYR A 298 11.91 12.81 -15.54
CA TYR A 298 10.68 12.47 -16.27
C TYR A 298 9.55 13.48 -15.98
N PHE A 299 9.21 14.35 -16.92
CA PHE A 299 8.23 15.45 -16.72
C PHE A 299 8.58 16.37 -15.53
N GLY A 300 9.84 16.78 -15.47
CA GLY A 300 10.39 17.65 -14.44
C GLY A 300 11.74 17.14 -13.93
N GLN A 301 12.57 18.05 -13.43
CA GLN A 301 13.94 17.76 -12.99
C GLN A 301 14.03 17.26 -11.54
N GLN A 302 13.13 17.70 -10.66
CA GLN A 302 13.14 17.39 -9.24
C GLN A 302 11.84 16.72 -8.82
N GLY A 303 11.94 15.61 -8.10
CA GLY A 303 10.82 14.91 -7.50
C GLY A 303 10.45 15.54 -6.17
N ILE A 304 9.15 15.67 -5.93
CA ILE A 304 8.59 16.12 -4.66
C ILE A 304 7.62 15.09 -4.12
N VAL A 305 7.55 15.01 -2.80
CA VAL A 305 6.58 14.20 -2.07
C VAL A 305 5.36 15.05 -1.77
N CYS A 306 4.19 14.52 -2.07
CA CYS A 306 2.91 15.20 -1.95
C CYS A 306 1.99 14.43 -1.00
N LEU A 307 1.41 15.12 -0.02
CA LEU A 307 0.25 14.64 0.71
C LEU A 307 -1.02 15.03 -0.04
N VAL A 308 -1.93 14.07 -0.19
CA VAL A 308 -3.17 14.27 -0.91
C VAL A 308 -4.34 13.85 -0.03
N ASN A 309 -5.27 14.78 0.17
CA ASN A 309 -6.55 14.48 0.81
C ASN A 309 -7.43 13.72 -0.19
N PRO A 310 -7.96 12.53 0.15
CA PRO A 310 -8.82 11.77 -0.76
C PRO A 310 -10.11 12.53 -1.17
N MET A 311 -10.54 13.53 -0.38
CA MET A 311 -11.63 14.45 -0.74
C MET A 311 -11.34 15.27 -2.02
N HIS A 312 -10.06 15.57 -2.29
CA HIS A 312 -9.63 16.45 -3.40
C HIS A 312 -9.26 15.69 -4.69
N VAL A 313 -9.41 14.37 -4.70
CA VAL A 313 -9.18 13.54 -5.89
C VAL A 313 -10.30 13.81 -6.90
N VAL A 314 -9.93 13.99 -8.17
CA VAL A 314 -10.85 14.31 -9.27
C VAL A 314 -11.03 13.15 -10.23
N SER A 315 -9.98 12.35 -10.44
CA SER A 315 -10.08 11.20 -11.34
C SER A 315 -9.03 10.16 -11.00
N VAL A 316 -9.50 8.92 -10.90
CA VAL A 316 -8.69 7.71 -10.78
C VAL A 316 -8.83 6.95 -12.10
N PRO A 317 -7.75 6.76 -12.89
CA PRO A 317 -7.86 6.07 -14.17
C PRO A 317 -8.12 4.57 -13.98
N TYR A 318 -8.83 3.96 -14.93
CA TYR A 318 -9.07 2.51 -14.95
C TYR A 318 -7.85 1.69 -15.44
N SER A 319 -6.94 2.32 -16.20
CA SER A 319 -5.77 1.66 -16.79
C SER A 319 -4.57 1.63 -15.85
N GLU A 320 -3.55 0.84 -16.20
CA GLU A 320 -2.28 0.66 -15.45
C GLU A 320 -1.41 1.93 -15.28
N ALA A 321 -1.95 3.11 -15.58
CA ALA A 321 -1.28 4.35 -15.31
C ALA A 321 -1.17 4.53 -13.78
N GLY A 322 0.05 4.45 -13.22
CA GLY A 322 0.33 4.67 -11.79
C GLY A 322 0.16 6.12 -11.32
N LYS A 323 -0.71 6.89 -11.98
CA LYS A 323 -0.99 8.30 -11.69
C LYS A 323 -2.48 8.59 -11.60
N LEU A 324 -2.84 9.61 -10.83
CA LEU A 324 -4.20 10.10 -10.67
C LEU A 324 -4.24 11.62 -10.78
N ARG A 325 -5.46 12.18 -10.83
CA ARG A 325 -5.69 13.63 -10.80
C ARG A 325 -6.36 14.06 -9.51
N CYS A 326 -5.88 15.17 -8.97
CA CYS A 326 -6.48 15.91 -7.87
C CYS A 326 -6.60 17.39 -8.26
N HIS A 327 -7.31 18.18 -7.45
CA HIS A 327 -7.33 19.65 -7.59
C HIS A 327 -6.58 20.37 -6.47
N LYS A 328 -6.10 19.61 -5.46
CA LYS A 328 -5.22 20.09 -4.39
C LYS A 328 -4.25 19.00 -3.94
N TYR A 329 -3.03 19.41 -3.60
CA TYR A 329 -2.06 18.57 -2.88
C TYR A 329 -1.11 19.47 -2.09
N LEU A 330 -0.51 18.92 -1.04
CA LEU A 330 0.50 19.59 -0.24
C LEU A 330 1.89 18.99 -0.52
N PRO A 331 2.81 19.71 -1.16
CA PRO A 331 4.21 19.30 -1.24
C PRO A 331 4.86 19.38 0.15
N ILE A 332 5.36 18.26 0.68
CA ILE A 332 5.93 18.18 2.04
C ILE A 332 7.45 18.03 2.06
N GLY A 333 8.07 17.74 0.92
CA GLY A 333 9.51 17.59 0.83
C GLY A 333 9.97 17.17 -0.55
N LEU A 334 11.29 17.04 -0.69
CA LEU A 334 11.91 16.51 -1.90
C LEU A 334 11.93 14.99 -1.85
N ALA A 335 11.73 14.37 -3.02
CA ALA A 335 11.87 12.93 -3.17
C ALA A 335 13.35 12.57 -3.32
N ASN A 336 13.75 11.49 -2.64
CA ASN A 336 15.06 10.88 -2.83
C ASN A 336 15.03 9.89 -3.98
N TYR A 337 16.17 9.68 -4.62
CA TYR A 337 16.33 8.74 -5.71
C TYR A 337 17.31 7.63 -5.35
N ASP A 338 17.07 6.42 -5.85
CA ASP A 338 18.02 5.33 -5.81
C ASP A 338 19.11 5.49 -6.88
N GLU A 339 20.05 4.55 -6.94
CA GLU A 339 21.13 4.50 -7.92
C GLU A 339 20.66 4.45 -9.38
N ASN A 340 19.41 4.03 -9.62
CA ASN A 340 18.78 3.93 -10.93
C ASN A 340 17.90 5.15 -11.26
N GLY A 341 17.89 6.18 -10.40
CA GLY A 341 17.06 7.36 -10.58
C GLY A 341 15.57 7.12 -10.31
N LYS A 342 15.20 6.06 -9.58
CA LYS A 342 13.82 5.79 -9.15
C LYS A 342 13.57 6.39 -7.78
N ILE A 343 12.34 6.86 -7.55
CA ILE A 343 11.98 7.48 -6.28
C ILE A 343 11.98 6.43 -5.17
N ILE A 344 12.69 6.73 -4.07
CA ILE A 344 12.65 5.97 -2.83
C ILE A 344 11.39 6.39 -2.06
N PRO A 345 10.44 5.46 -1.81
CA PRO A 345 9.23 5.79 -1.07
C PRO A 345 9.53 6.24 0.36
N ILE A 346 8.76 7.21 0.87
CA ILE A 346 8.87 7.64 2.27
C ILE A 346 7.92 6.86 3.18
N GLU A 347 8.36 6.55 4.40
CA GLU A 347 7.52 5.97 5.45
C GLU A 347 6.91 7.09 6.32
N THR A 348 5.58 7.26 6.32
CA THR A 348 4.94 8.50 6.82
C THR A 348 4.25 8.44 8.18
N LYS A 349 4.53 7.45 9.03
CA LYS A 349 3.68 7.15 10.20
C LYS A 349 3.48 8.26 11.27
N THR A 350 4.14 9.44 11.24
CA THR A 350 4.19 10.26 12.47
C THR A 350 4.01 11.79 12.37
N PHE A 351 4.15 12.45 11.22
CA PHE A 351 4.31 13.94 11.21
C PHE A 351 3.22 14.74 10.48
N GLU A 352 2.11 14.12 10.10
CA GLU A 352 1.15 14.77 9.20
C GLU A 352 0.05 15.60 9.88
N TYR A 353 -0.11 15.51 11.20
CA TYR A 353 -1.16 16.25 11.91
C TYR A 353 -1.06 17.76 11.73
N ASP A 354 0.16 18.28 11.52
CA ASP A 354 0.39 19.72 11.28
C ASP A 354 -0.06 20.17 9.88
N PHE A 355 -0.40 19.22 9.01
CA PHE A 355 -0.77 19.45 7.62
C PHE A 355 -2.22 19.13 7.30
N CYS A 356 -2.97 18.61 8.27
CA CYS A 356 -4.40 18.35 8.11
C CYS A 356 -5.13 19.66 7.80
N GLU A 357 -5.87 19.68 6.69
CA GLU A 357 -6.66 20.85 6.28
C GLU A 357 -7.87 21.06 7.20
N ASN A 358 -8.34 19.98 7.83
CA ASN A 358 -9.55 19.96 8.63
C ASN A 358 -9.28 19.22 9.95
N THR A 359 -9.86 19.74 11.02
CA THR A 359 -9.94 19.07 12.31
C THR A 359 -10.97 17.95 12.29
N GLU A 360 -10.85 17.03 13.24
CA GLU A 360 -11.80 15.93 13.43
C GLU A 360 -13.26 16.40 13.56
N ALA A 361 -13.47 17.51 14.27
CA ALA A 361 -14.79 18.11 14.46
C ALA A 361 -15.35 18.70 13.15
N GLU A 362 -14.51 19.39 12.37
CA GLU A 362 -14.92 19.93 11.06
C GLU A 362 -15.26 18.82 10.08
N ILE A 363 -14.45 17.75 10.01
CA ILE A 363 -14.76 16.59 9.16
C ILE A 363 -16.11 15.98 9.55
N GLN A 364 -16.38 15.84 10.85
CA GLN A 364 -17.65 15.31 11.32
C GLN A 364 -18.84 16.23 10.97
N GLU A 365 -18.67 17.53 11.10
CA GLU A 365 -19.68 18.52 10.69
C GLU A 365 -19.94 18.47 9.19
N MET A 366 -18.89 18.40 8.37
CA MET A 366 -18.99 18.24 6.92
C MET A 366 -19.76 16.96 6.56
N LEU A 367 -19.46 15.83 7.19
CA LEU A 367 -20.16 14.56 6.95
C LEU A 367 -21.64 14.64 7.32
N ASN A 368 -21.96 15.30 8.44
CA ASN A 368 -23.33 15.45 8.92
C ASN A 368 -24.18 16.36 8.02
N THR A 369 -23.56 17.37 7.40
CA THR A 369 -24.23 18.40 6.59
C THR A 369 -24.22 18.11 5.09
N SER A 370 -23.29 17.27 4.61
CA SER A 370 -23.15 16.96 3.19
C SER A 370 -24.30 16.10 2.67
N THR A 371 -24.73 16.40 1.44
CA THR A 371 -25.62 15.52 0.67
C THR A 371 -24.76 14.68 -0.27
N LEU A 372 -24.55 13.42 0.09
CA LEU A 372 -23.68 12.50 -0.64
C LEU A 372 -24.50 11.63 -1.60
N GLU A 373 -24.32 11.83 -2.91
CA GLU A 373 -24.85 10.92 -3.95
C GLU A 373 -24.10 9.60 -3.91
N GLN A 374 -24.72 8.46 -4.25
CA GLN A 374 -24.03 7.16 -4.33
C GLN A 374 -23.84 6.74 -5.80
N LEU A 375 -22.70 6.14 -6.15
CA LEU A 375 -22.49 5.58 -7.50
C LEU A 375 -23.19 4.23 -7.61
N LYS A 376 -22.90 3.37 -6.64
CA LYS A 376 -23.42 2.02 -6.50
C LYS A 376 -23.80 1.83 -5.04
N GLU A 377 -24.99 1.30 -4.80
CA GLU A 377 -25.34 0.76 -3.49
C GLU A 377 -24.60 -0.56 -3.29
N HIS A 378 -23.72 -0.58 -2.30
CA HIS A 378 -22.97 -1.79 -1.96
C HIS A 378 -23.75 -2.64 -0.98
N GLU A 379 -24.27 -3.75 -1.49
CA GLU A 379 -24.69 -4.87 -0.69
C GLU A 379 -23.45 -5.75 -0.49
N ILE A 380 -22.92 -5.79 0.74
CA ILE A 380 -21.70 -6.53 1.08
C ILE A 380 -21.99 -8.03 1.25
N ILE A 381 -23.27 -8.39 1.31
CA ILE A 381 -23.72 -9.78 1.21
C ILE A 381 -23.99 -10.09 -0.27
N PRO A 382 -23.28 -11.05 -0.88
CA PRO A 382 -23.61 -11.52 -2.22
C PRO A 382 -25.04 -12.09 -2.22
N LYS A 383 -25.89 -11.63 -3.14
CA LYS A 383 -27.29 -12.08 -3.31
C LYS A 383 -27.47 -13.59 -3.57
N GLU A 384 -26.38 -14.36 -3.66
CA GLU A 384 -26.35 -15.77 -4.06
C GLU A 384 -25.65 -16.68 -3.04
N LEU A 385 -25.65 -16.31 -1.76
CA LEU A 385 -25.03 -17.08 -0.68
C LEU A 385 -26.08 -17.61 0.31
N ASP A 386 -26.98 -18.45 -0.17
CA ASP A 386 -27.62 -19.41 0.72
C ASP A 386 -26.60 -20.52 1.10
N LEU A 387 -26.86 -21.19 2.22
CA LEU A 387 -26.03 -22.32 2.71
C LEU A 387 -25.92 -23.46 1.67
N GLU A 388 -26.80 -23.52 0.68
CA GLU A 388 -26.83 -24.48 -0.44
C GLU A 388 -25.79 -24.12 -1.51
N SER A 389 -25.62 -22.83 -1.84
CA SER A 389 -24.62 -22.28 -2.76
C SER A 389 -23.20 -22.43 -2.23
N LEU A 390 -22.97 -22.18 -0.94
CA LEU A 390 -21.69 -22.47 -0.27
C LEU A 390 -21.34 -23.95 -0.30
N LYS A 391 -22.32 -24.84 -0.09
CA LYS A 391 -22.13 -26.28 -0.24
C LYS A 391 -21.85 -26.65 -1.69
N ASN A 392 -22.51 -26.05 -2.67
CA ASN A 392 -22.29 -26.33 -4.09
C ASN A 392 -20.93 -25.83 -4.59
N ILE A 393 -20.46 -24.66 -4.12
CA ILE A 393 -19.10 -24.18 -4.37
C ILE A 393 -18.10 -25.07 -3.64
N HIS A 394 -18.30 -25.39 -2.35
CA HIS A 394 -17.39 -26.28 -1.63
C HIS A 394 -17.34 -27.68 -2.25
N THR A 395 -18.45 -28.21 -2.79
CA THR A 395 -18.53 -29.53 -3.44
C THR A 395 -17.94 -29.49 -4.84
N LYS A 396 -18.23 -28.47 -5.67
CA LYS A 396 -17.60 -28.31 -6.99
C LYS A 396 -16.11 -28.01 -6.88
N THR A 397 -15.70 -27.17 -5.95
CA THR A 397 -14.30 -26.86 -5.67
C THR A 397 -13.59 -28.04 -5.03
N LYS A 398 -14.24 -28.86 -4.18
CA LYS A 398 -13.69 -30.17 -3.75
C LYS A 398 -13.50 -31.12 -4.92
N ILE A 399 -14.49 -31.25 -5.80
CA ILE A 399 -14.39 -32.11 -6.99
C ILE A 399 -13.26 -31.62 -7.90
N THR A 400 -13.14 -30.31 -8.10
CA THR A 400 -12.08 -29.71 -8.91
C THR A 400 -10.71 -29.82 -8.21
N LEU A 401 -10.63 -29.67 -6.89
CA LEU A 401 -9.43 -29.89 -6.08
C LEU A 401 -9.03 -31.36 -6.02
N GLU A 402 -9.99 -32.28 -5.99
CA GLU A 402 -9.77 -33.73 -6.05
C GLU A 402 -9.33 -34.14 -7.45
N ASP A 403 -9.87 -33.54 -8.51
CA ASP A 403 -9.44 -33.74 -9.89
C ASP A 403 -8.06 -33.14 -10.16
N MET A 404 -7.78 -31.93 -9.66
CA MET A 404 -6.44 -31.31 -9.71
C MET A 404 -5.45 -32.11 -8.88
N ASN A 405 -5.80 -32.54 -7.66
CA ASN A 405 -4.98 -33.43 -6.85
C ASN A 405 -4.79 -34.75 -7.58
N ARG A 406 -5.78 -35.32 -8.27
CA ARG A 406 -5.65 -36.56 -9.04
C ARG A 406 -4.72 -36.38 -10.25
N ILE A 407 -4.72 -35.22 -10.90
CA ILE A 407 -3.78 -34.88 -11.98
C ILE A 407 -2.35 -34.74 -11.42
N ILE A 408 -2.17 -33.99 -10.33
CA ILE A 408 -0.87 -33.75 -9.67
C ILE A 408 -0.33 -35.01 -8.97
N SER A 409 -1.20 -35.87 -8.43
CA SER A 409 -0.85 -37.09 -7.69
C SER A 409 -0.53 -38.29 -8.59
N ASN A 410 -0.85 -38.23 -9.88
CA ASN A 410 -0.71 -39.36 -10.82
C ASN A 410 0.74 -39.60 -11.28
N LYS A 411 1.70 -39.51 -10.35
CA LYS A 411 3.03 -40.14 -10.43
C LYS A 411 3.43 -40.90 -9.16
N VAL A 412 2.47 -41.19 -8.26
CA VAL A 412 2.72 -42.06 -7.08
C VAL A 412 1.92 -43.35 -7.24
N ILE A 413 2.62 -44.45 -7.50
CA ILE A 413 2.01 -45.78 -7.59
C ILE A 413 1.72 -46.25 -6.16
N LYS A 414 0.45 -46.51 -5.83
CA LYS A 414 0.09 -47.31 -4.65
C LYS A 414 0.66 -48.72 -4.87
N VAL A 415 1.54 -49.17 -3.98
CA VAL A 415 1.94 -50.57 -3.95
C VAL A 415 0.82 -51.32 -3.24
N ASN A 416 -0.01 -52.04 -4.00
CA ASN A 416 -0.85 -53.06 -3.39
C ASN A 416 0.08 -54.21 -2.97
N ALA A 417 -0.05 -54.64 -1.71
CA ALA A 417 0.72 -55.72 -1.12
C ALA A 417 0.51 -57.05 -1.85
#